data_AF-A0A972HW18-F1
#
_entry.id   AF-A0A972HW18-F1
#
_cell.length_a   1.000
_cell.length_b   1.000
_cell.length_c   1.000
_cell.angle_alpha   90.00
_cell.angle_beta   90.00
_cell.angle_gamma   90.00
#
_symmetry.space_group_name_H-M   'P 1'
#
loop_
_entity.id
_entity.type
_entity.pdbx_description
1 polymer ?
#
loop_
_entity_poly.entity_id
_entity_poly.type
_entity_poly.pdbx_seq_one_letter_code
_entity_poly.pdbx_strand_id
1 'polypeptide(L)' 'MFDLNDEEIRVLKVIKDLNDRNEKTDYYQVVSEAQGDTGKMIPVVGRLEDEGYVKSNGVIFRYFKITEKGLKKLEERNK' A
#
# COMPACT_ATOMS: atom_id res chain seq x y z
N MET A 1 2.53 4.26 -18.24
CA MET A 1 3.07 3.83 -16.93
C MET A 1 3.12 5.08 -16.08
N PHE A 2 2.20 5.24 -15.12
CA PHE A 2 2.20 6.40 -14.25
C PHE A 2 3.18 6.19 -13.11
N ASP A 3 4.04 7.17 -12.86
CA ASP A 3 4.90 7.15 -11.69
C ASP A 3 4.08 7.38 -10.42
N LEU A 4 4.45 6.64 -9.38
CA LEU A 4 3.90 6.85 -8.06
C LEU A 4 4.47 8.15 -7.47
N ASN A 5 3.62 8.96 -6.87
CA ASN A 5 4.08 10.14 -6.14
C ASN A 5 4.69 9.74 -4.77
N ASP A 6 5.29 10.70 -4.06
CA ASP A 6 5.99 10.40 -2.80
C ASP A 6 5.04 9.94 -1.67
N GLU A 7 3.75 10.30 -1.71
CA GLU A 7 2.75 9.82 -0.76
C GLU A 7 2.37 8.36 -1.04
N GLU A 8 2.14 8.01 -2.30
CA GLU A 8 1.86 6.65 -2.77
C GLU A 8 3.03 5.71 -2.48
N ILE A 9 4.27 6.16 -2.72
CA ILE A 9 5.47 5.40 -2.37
C ILE A 9 5.56 5.17 -0.85
N ARG A 10 5.27 6.20 -0.05
CA ARG A 10 5.27 6.08 1.41
C ARG A 10 4.24 5.05 1.89
N VAL A 11 3.02 5.12 1.38
CA VAL A 11 1.95 4.16 1.72
C VAL A 11 2.31 2.75 1.26
N LEU A 12 2.86 2.60 0.05
CA LEU A 12 3.32 1.30 -0.45
C LEU A 12 4.42 0.71 0.43
N LYS A 13 5.36 1.54 0.92
CA LYS A 13 6.39 1.13 1.88
C LYS A 13 5.79 0.71 3.22
N VAL A 14 4.83 1.46 3.75
CA VAL A 14 4.10 1.10 4.97
C VAL A 14 3.41 -0.25 4.83
N ILE A 15 2.74 -0.50 3.70
CA ILE A 15 2.08 -1.80 3.42
C ILE A 15 3.12 -2.93 3.38
N LYS A 16 4.27 -2.72 2.73
CA LYS A 16 5.38 -3.69 2.75
C LYS A 16 5.84 -3.98 4.18
N ASP A 17 6.16 -2.95 4.95
CA ASP A 17 6.69 -3.08 6.31
C ASP A 17 5.66 -3.73 7.26
N LEU A 18 4.36 -3.50 7.02
CA LEU A 18 3.28 -4.19 7.72
C LEU A 18 3.14 -5.66 7.29
N ASN A 19 3.24 -5.96 5.98
CA ASN A 19 3.24 -7.33 5.46
C ASN A 19 4.41 -8.16 6.00
N ASP A 20 5.60 -7.57 6.13
CA ASP A 20 6.79 -8.25 6.68
C ASP A 20 6.62 -8.58 8.18
N ARG A 21 5.86 -7.75 8.92
CA ARG A 21 5.56 -7.93 10.36
C ARG A 21 4.33 -8.79 10.61
N ASN A 22 3.38 -8.84 9.68
CA ASN A 22 2.03 -9.37 9.89
C ASN A 22 1.39 -9.86 8.58
N GLU A 23 0.89 -11.11 8.58
CA GLU A 23 0.24 -11.70 7.41
C GLU A 23 -1.06 -11.00 6.99
N LYS A 24 -1.74 -10.29 7.91
CA LYS A 24 -3.03 -9.63 7.68
C LYS A 24 -2.93 -8.12 7.94
N THR A 25 -2.56 -7.37 6.90
CA THR A 25 -2.48 -5.90 6.94
C THR A 25 -3.81 -5.28 6.53
N ASP A 26 -4.54 -4.67 7.46
CA ASP A 26 -5.82 -4.00 7.16
C ASP A 26 -5.66 -2.50 6.86
N TYR A 27 -6.75 -1.87 6.38
CA TYR A 27 -6.77 -0.45 6.03
C TYR A 27 -6.43 0.47 7.20
N TYR A 28 -6.96 0.21 8.39
CA TYR A 28 -6.77 1.07 9.56
C TYR A 28 -5.32 1.02 10.05
N GLN A 29 -4.67 -0.15 9.97
CA GLN A 29 -3.24 -0.28 10.25
C GLN A 29 -2.40 0.55 9.28
N VAL A 30 -2.72 0.50 7.99
CA VAL A 30 -2.03 1.30 6.96
C VAL A 30 -2.19 2.80 7.23
N VAL A 31 -3.41 3.25 7.51
CA VAL A 31 -3.69 4.67 7.83
C VAL A 31 -2.92 5.12 9.07
N SER A 32 -2.94 4.31 10.12
CA SER A 32 -2.25 4.60 11.39
C SER A 32 -0.73 4.73 11.21
N GLU A 33 -0.11 3.80 10.49
CA GLU A 33 1.35 3.77 10.30
C GLU A 33 1.82 4.77 9.25
N ALA A 34 0.99 5.07 8.24
CA ALA A 34 1.26 6.14 7.28
C ALA A 34 1.07 7.55 7.87
N GLN A 35 0.64 7.66 9.14
CA GLN A 35 0.28 8.92 9.80
C GLN A 35 -0.71 9.75 8.96
N GLY A 36 -1.63 9.05 8.29
CA GLY A 36 -2.56 9.61 7.33
C GLY A 36 -3.91 9.97 7.93
N ASP A 37 -4.61 10.91 7.30
CA ASP A 37 -6.04 11.09 7.50
C ASP A 37 -6.81 9.95 6.80
N THR A 38 -7.78 9.35 7.48
CA THR A 38 -8.52 8.18 6.97
C THR A 38 -9.24 8.48 5.65
N GLY A 39 -9.77 9.69 5.45
CA GLY A 39 -10.46 10.06 4.22
C GLY A 39 -9.49 10.31 3.06
N LYS A 40 -8.29 10.84 3.35
CA LYS A 40 -7.25 11.11 2.34
C LYS A 40 -6.54 9.84 1.86
N MET A 41 -6.52 8.79 2.67
CA MET A 41 -5.83 7.53 2.34
C MET A 41 -6.65 6.61 1.42
N ILE A 42 -7.97 6.80 1.31
CA ILE A 42 -8.83 6.01 0.42
C ILE A 42 -8.36 6.10 -1.04
N PRO A 43 -8.22 7.30 -1.65
CA PRO A 43 -7.78 7.40 -3.04
C PRO A 43 -6.34 6.90 -3.26
N VAL A 44 -5.45 7.04 -2.26
CA VAL A 44 -4.06 6.57 -2.35
C VAL A 44 -4.01 5.04 -2.42
N VAL A 45 -4.68 4.37 -1.47
CA VAL A 45 -4.72 2.90 -1.44
C VAL A 45 -5.49 2.35 -2.64
N GLY A 46 -6.60 3.00 -3.03
CA GLY A 46 -7.36 2.63 -4.22
C GLY A 46 -6.51 2.67 -5.49
N ARG A 47 -5.74 3.74 -5.70
CA ARG A 47 -4.84 3.83 -6.87
C ARG A 47 -3.71 2.79 -6.84
N LEU A 48 -3.15 2.50 -5.66
CA LEU A 48 -2.15 1.42 -5.53
C LEU A 48 -2.74 0.04 -5.87
N GLU A 49 -4.02 -0.19 -5.57
CA GLU A 49 -4.73 -1.41 -5.91
C GLU A 49 -5.09 -1.47 -7.40
N ASP A 50 -5.65 -0.40 -7.97
CA ASP A 50 -6.04 -0.30 -9.38
C ASP A 50 -4.84 -0.47 -10.31
N GLU A 51 -3.70 0.10 -9.93
CA GLU A 51 -2.44 -0.06 -10.67
C GLU A 51 -1.73 -1.38 -10.35
N GLY A 52 -2.27 -2.21 -9.45
CA GLY A 52 -1.75 -3.54 -9.15
C GLY A 52 -0.44 -3.56 -8.38
N TYR A 53 -0.09 -2.47 -7.67
CA TYR A 53 1.04 -2.48 -6.73
C TYR A 53 0.70 -3.23 -5.45
N VAL A 54 -0.57 -3.24 -5.05
CA VAL A 54 -1.12 -4.06 -3.96
C VAL A 54 -2.33 -4.84 -4.43
N LYS A 55 -2.68 -5.90 -3.71
CA LYS A 55 -3.95 -6.64 -3.87
C LYS A 55 -4.67 -6.66 -2.54
N SER A 56 -5.96 -6.33 -2.54
CA SER A 56 -6.80 -6.60 -1.37
C SER A 56 -7.45 -7.99 -1.45
N ASN A 57 -7.58 -8.66 -0.31
CA ASN A 57 -8.37 -9.87 -0.15
C ASN A 57 -9.47 -9.62 0.88
N GLY A 58 -10.65 -10.20 0.64
CA GLY A 58 -11.79 -10.13 1.55
C GLY A 58 -12.81 -9.04 1.17
N VAL A 59 -14.10 -9.40 1.26
CA VAL A 59 -15.22 -8.53 0.85
C VAL A 59 -15.56 -7.51 1.94
N ILE A 60 -15.59 -7.96 3.20
CA ILE A 60 -15.99 -7.15 4.37
C ILE A 60 -14.75 -6.58 5.08
N PHE A 61 -13.73 -7.41 5.28
CA PHE A 61 -12.44 -7.01 5.83
C PHE A 61 -11.40 -7.10 4.72
N ARG A 62 -10.99 -5.94 4.17
CA ARG A 62 -9.95 -5.87 3.15
C ARG A 62 -8.58 -5.96 3.81
N TYR A 63 -7.81 -6.98 3.42
CA TYR A 63 -6.41 -7.13 3.78
C TYR A 63 -5.52 -6.91 2.57
N PHE A 64 -4.58 -5.99 2.68
CA PHE A 64 -3.68 -5.62 1.60
C PHE A 64 -2.41 -6.47 1.63
N LYS A 65 -2.07 -7.02 0.46
CA LYS A 65 -0.78 -7.65 0.21
C LYS A 65 -0.04 -6.89 -0.90
N ILE A 66 1.22 -6.57 -0.65
CA ILE A 66 2.11 -6.03 -1.68
C ILE A 66 2.34 -7.09 -2.76
N THR A 67 2.38 -6.66 -4.01
CA THR A 67 2.67 -7.52 -5.15
C THR A 67 4.15 -7.46 -5.53
N GLU A 68 4.60 -8.36 -6.41
CA GLU A 68 5.92 -8.26 -7.03
C GLU A 68 6.15 -6.93 -7.76
N LYS A 69 5.10 -6.37 -8.39
CA LYS A 69 5.16 -5.05 -9.03
C LYS A 69 5.40 -3.96 -7.99
N GLY A 70 4.72 -4.02 -6.86
CA GLY A 70 4.91 -3.13 -5.71
C GLY A 70 6.35 -3.17 -5.19
N LEU A 71 6.88 -4.38 -4.99
CA LEU A 71 8.25 -4.60 -4.52
C LEU A 71 9.29 -4.01 -5.48
N LYS A 72 9.20 -4.35 -6.77
CA LYS A 72 10.10 -3.81 -7.80
C LYS A 72 10.08 -2.28 -7.84
N LYS A 73 8.89 -1.68 -7.71
CA LYS A 73 8.76 -0.21 -7.71
C LYS A 73 9.47 0.44 -6.51
N LEU A 74 9.43 -0.19 -5.34
CA LEU A 74 10.17 0.27 -4.17
C LEU A 74 11.69 0.11 -4.34
N GLU A 75 12.14 -0.95 -5.00
CA GLU A 75 13.57 -1.17 -5.29
C GLU A 75 14.12 -0.16 -6.31
N GLU A 76 13.36 0.17 -7.35
CA GLU A 76 13.71 1.17 -8.37
C GLU A 76 13.92 2.57 -7.77
N ARG A 77 13.18 2.91 -6.71
CA ARG A 77 13.23 4.23 -6.06
C ARG A 77 14.41 4.38 -5.07
N ASN A 78 15.01 3.28 -4.63
CA ASN A 78 16.15 3.26 -3.69
C ASN A 78 17.52 3.19 -4.41
N LYS A 79 17.55 3.15 -5.75
CA LYS A 79 18.75 3.27 -6.57
C LYS A 79 18.98 4.70 -7.00
#